data_AF-A0A5N6ZLG6-F1
#
_entry.id   AF-A0A5N6ZLG6-F1
#
_cell.length_a   1.000
_cell.length_b   1.000
_cell.length_c   1.000
_cell.angle_alpha   90.00
_cell.angle_beta   90.00
_cell.angle_gamma   90.00
#
_symmetry.space_group_name_H-M   'P 1'
#
loop_
_entity.id
_entity.type
_entity.pdbx_description
1 polymer ?
#
loop_
_entity_poly.entity_id
_entity_poly.type
_entity_poly.pdbx_seq_one_letter_code
_entity_poly.pdbx_strand_id
1 'polypeptide(L)'
;MPFSDHAPRLGFLKDAASSLSLLSPSTAAHLMTVHNRIFLDESRPLNQRQQEASCGACGSIRNPEWTKTIHIKKGVTKRTGSSAATDSATVYKCLRCRRRTVRPTRKEPLRSNPSSTVATATDSTPSTALPVEHSDSTEKKLTRKTADNANSKKRAKTRKQGGLQALLASRQRSQASSSLDLFDFLQQ
;
A
#
# COMPACT_ATOMS: atom_id res chain seq x y z
N MET A 1 -13.57 -26.71 -18.13
CA MET A 1 -14.11 -27.02 -16.80
C MET A 1 -14.08 -25.73 -15.99
N PRO A 2 -15.16 -25.37 -15.28
CA PRO A 2 -15.15 -24.23 -14.37
C PRO A 2 -14.24 -24.48 -13.14
N PHE A 3 -13.64 -23.43 -12.58
CA PHE A 3 -12.73 -23.51 -11.41
C PHE A 3 -13.30 -24.25 -10.21
N SER A 4 -14.61 -24.14 -10.01
CA SER A 4 -15.34 -24.79 -8.93
C SER A 4 -15.09 -26.29 -8.91
N ASP A 5 -14.96 -26.90 -10.08
CA ASP A 5 -14.76 -28.35 -10.23
C ASP A 5 -13.34 -28.77 -9.81
N HIS A 6 -12.41 -27.81 -9.83
CA HIS A 6 -11.04 -28.02 -9.37
C HIS A 6 -10.85 -27.76 -7.88
N ALA A 7 -11.80 -27.15 -7.17
CA ALA A 7 -11.69 -26.86 -5.74
C ALA A 7 -11.31 -28.09 -4.87
N PRO A 8 -12.00 -29.25 -4.95
CA PRO A 8 -11.61 -30.43 -4.16
C PRO A 8 -10.23 -30.97 -4.57
N ARG A 9 -9.91 -30.92 -5.86
CA ARG A 9 -8.60 -31.35 -6.39
C ARG A 9 -7.47 -30.47 -5.88
N LEU A 10 -7.66 -29.16 -5.86
CA LEU A 10 -6.68 -28.20 -5.36
C LEU A 10 -6.42 -28.39 -3.86
N GLY A 11 -7.48 -28.62 -3.08
CA GLY A 11 -7.37 -28.99 -1.66
C GLY A 11 -6.55 -30.26 -1.47
N PHE A 12 -6.94 -31.34 -2.15
CA PHE A 12 -6.22 -32.62 -2.08
C PHE A 12 -4.74 -32.50 -2.46
N LEU A 13 -4.42 -31.82 -3.58
CA LEU A 13 -3.04 -31.66 -4.03
C LEU A 13 -2.21 -30.93 -2.97
N LYS A 14 -2.76 -29.87 -2.37
CA LYS A 14 -2.11 -29.09 -1.32
C LYS A 14 -1.83 -29.93 -0.08
N ASP A 15 -2.84 -30.66 0.39
CA ASP A 15 -2.73 -31.46 1.61
C ASP A 15 -1.78 -32.63 1.40
N ALA A 16 -1.88 -33.34 0.27
CA ALA A 16 -0.96 -34.41 -0.09
C ALA A 16 0.50 -33.93 -0.19
N ALA A 17 0.74 -32.76 -0.79
CA ALA A 17 2.09 -32.20 -0.84
C ALA A 17 2.62 -31.85 0.55
N SER A 18 1.78 -31.35 1.44
CA SER A 18 2.18 -31.03 2.81
C SER A 18 2.60 -32.29 3.58
N SER A 19 1.83 -33.38 3.48
CA SER A 19 2.14 -34.67 4.12
C SER A 19 3.42 -35.31 3.58
N LEU A 20 3.69 -35.15 2.28
CA LEU A 20 4.88 -35.72 1.63
C LEU A 20 6.12 -34.82 1.74
N SER A 21 6.00 -33.61 2.28
CA SER A 21 7.07 -32.60 2.24
C SER A 21 8.38 -33.06 2.88
N LEU A 22 8.31 -33.83 3.96
CA LEU A 22 9.47 -34.37 4.68
C LEU A 22 9.99 -35.68 4.08
N LEU A 23 9.09 -36.58 3.67
CA LEU A 23 9.45 -37.91 3.16
C LEU A 23 9.96 -37.86 1.72
N SER A 24 9.33 -37.04 0.89
CA SER A 24 9.68 -36.88 -0.51
C SER A 24 9.41 -35.44 -0.96
N PRO A 25 10.36 -34.53 -0.70
CA PRO A 25 10.21 -33.13 -1.11
C PRO A 25 10.04 -33.01 -2.62
N SER A 26 10.60 -33.93 -3.41
CA SER A 26 10.47 -33.95 -4.88
C SER A 26 9.03 -34.17 -5.32
N THR A 27 8.33 -35.16 -4.77
CA THR A 27 6.94 -35.44 -5.13
C THR A 27 6.02 -34.35 -4.62
N ALA A 28 6.24 -33.84 -3.40
CA ALA A 28 5.51 -32.69 -2.88
C ALA A 28 5.61 -31.47 -3.80
N ALA A 29 6.81 -31.17 -4.31
CA ALA A 29 7.02 -30.08 -5.26
C ALA A 29 6.32 -30.32 -6.61
N HIS A 30 6.28 -31.57 -7.09
CA HIS A 30 5.55 -31.93 -8.29
C HIS A 30 4.04 -31.72 -8.12
N LEU A 31 3.45 -32.20 -7.02
CA LEU A 31 2.03 -31.98 -6.70
C LEU A 31 1.69 -30.48 -6.66
N MET A 32 2.56 -29.67 -6.08
CA MET A 32 2.39 -28.21 -6.06
C MET A 32 2.59 -27.55 -7.41
N THR A 33 3.41 -28.12 -8.29
CA THR A 33 3.50 -27.65 -9.67
C THR A 33 2.19 -27.91 -10.40
N VAL A 34 1.57 -29.09 -10.22
CA VAL A 34 0.26 -29.40 -10.80
C VAL A 34 -0.81 -28.47 -10.23
N HIS A 35 -0.84 -28.25 -8.92
CA HIS A 35 -1.73 -27.28 -8.28
C HIS A 35 -1.58 -25.88 -8.90
N ASN A 36 -0.34 -25.39 -9.02
CA ASN A 36 -0.07 -24.06 -9.57
C ASN A 36 -0.42 -23.94 -11.05
N ARG A 37 -0.29 -25.02 -11.84
CA ARG A 37 -0.73 -25.05 -13.24
C ARG A 37 -2.23 -24.83 -13.37
N ILE A 38 -3.04 -25.50 -12.55
CA ILE A 38 -4.51 -25.31 -12.56
C ILE A 38 -4.88 -23.83 -12.32
N PHE A 39 -4.16 -23.13 -11.42
CA PHE A 39 -4.35 -21.68 -11.24
C PHE A 39 -4.00 -20.88 -12.50
N LEU A 40 -2.89 -21.20 -13.15
CA LEU A 40 -2.42 -20.50 -14.35
C LEU A 40 -3.30 -20.77 -15.58
N ASP A 41 -3.76 -22.01 -15.75
CA ASP A 41 -4.64 -22.43 -16.85
C ASP A 41 -5.96 -21.63 -16.84
N GLU A 42 -6.38 -21.21 -15.64
CA GLU A 42 -7.55 -20.35 -15.46
C GLU A 42 -7.23 -18.85 -15.37
N SER A 43 -6.03 -18.45 -15.77
CA SER A 43 -5.56 -17.07 -15.72
C SER A 43 -5.57 -16.43 -14.32
N ARG A 44 -5.62 -17.24 -13.25
CA ARG A 44 -5.58 -16.75 -11.87
C ARG A 44 -4.13 -16.71 -11.37
N PRO A 45 -3.57 -15.52 -11.07
CA PRO A 45 -2.26 -15.45 -10.45
C PRO A 45 -2.31 -16.06 -9.05
N LEU A 46 -1.20 -16.67 -8.62
CA LEU A 46 -1.07 -17.19 -7.26
C LEU A 46 -1.21 -16.05 -6.24
N ASN A 47 -2.06 -16.25 -5.23
CA ASN A 47 -2.26 -15.31 -4.13
C ASN A 47 -0.97 -15.09 -3.35
N GLN A 48 -0.90 -13.98 -2.60
CA GLN A 48 0.28 -13.66 -1.80
C GLN A 48 0.70 -14.81 -0.88
N ARG A 49 -0.25 -15.34 -0.12
CA ARG A 49 -0.08 -16.47 0.80
C ARG A 49 0.42 -17.74 0.09
N GLN A 50 -0.06 -18.02 -1.11
CA GLN A 50 0.36 -19.20 -1.88
C GLN A 50 1.79 -19.07 -2.38
N GLN A 51 2.15 -17.89 -2.87
CA GLN A 51 3.52 -17.62 -3.26
C GLN A 51 4.44 -17.63 -2.03
N GLU A 52 4.00 -17.24 -0.83
CA GLU A 52 4.78 -17.35 0.41
C GLU A 52 4.94 -18.79 0.90
N ALA A 53 3.97 -19.65 0.65
CA ALA A 53 4.01 -21.04 1.04
C ALA A 53 4.85 -21.92 0.08
N SER A 54 4.89 -21.59 -1.21
CA SER A 54 5.57 -22.43 -2.21
C SER A 54 6.21 -21.64 -3.35
N CYS A 55 7.19 -22.24 -4.01
CA CYS A 55 7.78 -21.68 -5.22
C CYS A 55 6.76 -21.71 -6.37
N GLY A 56 6.36 -20.55 -6.88
CA GLY A 56 5.43 -20.47 -8.02
C GLY A 56 5.94 -21.07 -9.34
N ALA A 57 7.20 -21.51 -9.39
CA ALA A 57 7.81 -22.07 -10.59
C ALA A 57 7.93 -23.60 -10.57
N CYS A 58 8.45 -24.15 -9.48
CA CYS A 58 8.70 -25.59 -9.35
C CYS A 58 7.86 -26.24 -8.23
N GLY A 59 6.96 -25.49 -7.60
CA GLY A 59 6.09 -25.99 -6.54
C GLY A 59 6.77 -26.30 -5.21
N SER A 60 8.10 -26.21 -5.09
CA SER A 60 8.79 -26.53 -3.84
C SER A 60 8.22 -25.72 -2.66
N ILE A 61 7.81 -26.42 -1.60
CA ILE A 61 7.34 -25.80 -0.35
C ILE A 61 8.48 -24.98 0.25
N ARG A 62 8.16 -23.78 0.71
CA ARG A 62 9.15 -22.83 1.25
C ARG A 62 9.43 -23.13 2.71
N ASN A 63 10.57 -23.76 2.93
CA ASN A 63 11.16 -24.00 4.24
C ASN A 63 12.57 -23.39 4.29
N PRO A 64 13.13 -23.07 5.47
CA PRO A 64 14.46 -22.47 5.60
C PRO A 64 15.58 -23.34 4.98
N GLU A 65 15.40 -24.66 4.96
CA GLU A 65 16.34 -25.59 4.32
C GLU A 65 16.34 -25.50 2.79
N TRP A 66 15.19 -25.20 2.18
CA TRP A 66 14.98 -25.28 0.72
C TRP A 66 14.75 -23.91 0.07
N THR A 67 14.66 -22.85 0.87
CA THR A 67 14.40 -21.47 0.42
C THR A 67 15.25 -20.51 1.23
N LYS A 68 16.05 -19.70 0.51
CA LYS A 68 16.78 -18.60 1.11
C LYS A 68 15.92 -17.33 1.09
N THR A 69 15.65 -16.77 2.27
CA THR A 69 14.93 -15.50 2.43
C THR A 69 15.94 -14.37 2.61
N ILE A 70 15.77 -13.27 1.85
CA ILE A 70 16.63 -12.09 1.90
C ILE A 70 15.74 -10.88 2.16
N HIS A 71 15.99 -10.16 3.24
CA HIS A 71 15.27 -8.92 3.55
C HIS A 71 16.09 -7.71 3.07
N ILE A 72 15.51 -6.97 2.13
CA ILE A 72 16.04 -5.72 1.61
C ILE A 72 15.38 -4.59 2.39
N LYS A 73 16.16 -3.82 3.14
CA LYS A 73 15.73 -2.57 3.77
C LYS A 73 16.27 -1.42 2.93
N LYS A 74 15.40 -0.58 2.34
CA LYS A 74 15.87 0.63 1.67
C LYS A 74 16.22 1.66 2.73
N GLY A 75 17.47 2.12 2.73
CA GLY A 75 17.91 3.20 3.62
C GLY A 75 17.14 4.48 3.31
N VAL A 76 16.60 5.13 4.34
CA VAL A 76 15.94 6.42 4.21
C VAL A 76 17.02 7.48 3.97
N THR A 77 17.23 7.88 2.71
CA THR A 77 17.93 9.14 2.45
C THR A 77 17.01 10.26 2.91
N LYS A 78 17.36 10.92 4.02
CA LYS A 78 16.73 12.15 4.52
C LYS A 78 16.72 13.20 3.40
N ARG A 79 15.65 13.25 2.60
CA ARG A 79 15.28 14.46 1.89
C ARG A 79 14.13 15.06 2.67
N THR A 80 14.39 16.25 3.19
CA THR A 80 13.49 17.08 3.97
C THR A 80 12.15 17.23 3.25
N GLY A 81 11.05 16.79 3.89
CA GLY A 81 9.71 17.27 3.57
C GLY A 81 8.64 16.28 3.10
N SER A 82 8.93 14.98 2.89
CA SER A 82 7.88 13.99 2.62
C SER A 82 7.95 12.82 3.59
N SER A 83 6.80 12.41 4.13
CA SER A 83 6.60 11.17 4.91
C SER A 83 7.13 9.96 4.13
N ALA A 84 8.41 9.64 4.34
CA ALA A 84 9.09 8.60 3.61
C ALA A 84 8.61 7.23 4.11
N ALA A 85 7.69 6.62 3.37
CA ALA A 85 7.39 5.21 3.51
C ALA A 85 8.71 4.42 3.41
N THR A 86 9.00 3.62 4.42
CA THR A 86 10.16 2.72 4.39
C THR A 86 9.84 1.55 3.46
N ASP A 87 10.13 1.72 2.18
CA ASP A 87 10.04 0.63 1.21
C ASP A 87 11.03 -0.46 1.62
N SER A 88 10.51 -1.59 2.10
CA SER A 88 11.30 -2.81 2.33
C SER A 88 10.81 -3.89 1.37
N ALA A 89 11.65 -4.85 1.05
CA ALA A 89 11.25 -5.97 0.20
C ALA A 89 11.83 -7.28 0.74
N THR A 90 11.04 -8.35 0.71
CA THR A 90 11.50 -9.70 1.02
C THR A 90 11.67 -10.47 -0.27
N VAL A 91 12.87 -10.98 -0.52
CA VAL A 91 13.19 -11.80 -1.69
C VAL A 91 13.32 -13.25 -1.24
N TYR A 92 12.49 -14.11 -1.81
CA TYR A 92 12.58 -15.55 -1.63
C TYR A 92 13.32 -16.17 -2.82
N LYS A 93 14.43 -16.86 -2.55
CA LYS A 93 15.20 -17.62 -3.54
C LYS A 93 14.98 -19.11 -3.29
N CYS A 94 14.32 -19.78 -4.23
CA CYS A 94 14.17 -21.24 -4.18
C CYS A 94 15.53 -21.90 -4.41
N LEU A 95 15.93 -22.84 -3.55
CA LEU A 95 17.22 -23.52 -3.69
C LEU A 95 17.16 -24.70 -4.68
N ARG A 96 15.97 -25.17 -5.04
CA ARG A 96 15.78 -26.25 -6.02
C ARG A 96 15.86 -25.75 -7.46
N CYS A 97 15.05 -24.76 -7.83
CA CYS A 97 15.03 -24.21 -9.20
C CYS A 97 15.74 -22.86 -9.35
N ARG A 98 16.33 -22.31 -8.27
CA ARG A 98 17.06 -21.04 -8.24
C ARG A 98 16.27 -19.78 -8.61
N ARG A 99 14.96 -19.89 -8.90
CA ARG A 99 14.10 -18.73 -9.18
C ARG A 99 13.92 -17.85 -7.94
N ARG A 100 13.83 -16.55 -8.18
CA ARG A 100 13.64 -15.52 -7.16
C ARG A 100 12.22 -14.96 -7.24
N THR A 101 11.60 -14.74 -6.09
CA THR A 101 10.31 -14.06 -5.96
C THR A 101 10.50 -12.86 -5.05
N VAL A 102 10.26 -11.66 -5.59
CA VAL A 102 10.39 -10.40 -4.84
C VAL A 102 9.04 -9.99 -4.30
N ARG A 103 8.96 -9.72 -3.00
CA ARG A 103 7.78 -9.20 -2.33
C ARG A 103 8.07 -7.80 -1.80
N PRO A 104 7.48 -6.74 -2.38
CA PRO A 104 7.55 -5.43 -1.78
C PRO A 104 6.68 -5.40 -0.51
N THR A 105 7.28 -5.04 0.60
CA THR A 105 6.60 -4.71 1.85
C THR A 105 6.38 -3.21 1.87
N ARG A 106 5.21 -2.77 1.41
CA ARG A 106 4.75 -1.41 1.69
C ARG A 106 4.18 -1.40 3.10
N LYS A 107 4.80 -0.63 4.00
CA LYS A 107 4.13 -0.23 5.23
C LYS A 107 3.13 0.85 4.85
N GLU A 108 1.84 0.54 4.99
CA GLU A 108 0.78 1.54 4.96
C GLU A 108 1.13 2.62 5.99
N PRO A 109 1.23 3.91 5.63
CA PRO A 109 1.43 4.95 6.63
C PRO A 109 0.18 4.97 7.51
N LEU A 110 0.31 4.51 8.77
CA LEU A 110 -0.73 4.72 9.77
C LEU A 110 -1.01 6.21 9.82
N ARG A 111 -2.22 6.61 9.43
CA ARG A 111 -2.74 7.94 9.73
C ARG A 111 -2.82 8.02 11.25
N SER A 112 -1.86 8.69 11.88
CA SER A 112 -1.94 9.05 13.28
C SER A 112 -3.14 9.99 13.44
N ASN A 113 -4.26 9.47 13.92
CA ASN A 113 -5.32 10.30 14.46
C ASN A 113 -4.76 10.97 15.72
N PRO A 114 -4.78 12.31 15.85
CA PRO A 114 -4.49 12.95 17.12
C PRO A 114 -5.67 12.66 18.06
N SER A 115 -5.54 11.60 18.87
CA SER A 115 -6.43 11.40 20.01
C SER A 115 -6.23 12.59 20.94
N SER A 116 -7.30 13.37 21.11
CA SER A 116 -7.41 14.45 22.09
C SER A 116 -6.99 13.94 23.46
N THR A 117 -6.03 14.64 24.05
CA THR A 117 -5.72 14.59 25.48
C THR A 117 -6.96 15.02 26.25
N VAL A 118 -7.69 14.06 26.84
CA VAL A 118 -8.62 14.36 27.92
C VAL A 118 -7.91 13.98 29.22
N ALA A 119 -7.56 15.02 29.97
CA ALA A 119 -6.94 14.92 31.27
C ALA A 119 -7.87 14.19 32.26
N THR A 120 -7.28 13.27 33.02
CA THR A 120 -7.77 12.77 34.30
C THR A 120 -8.00 13.92 35.27
N ALA A 121 -9.19 14.03 35.83
CA ALA A 121 -9.44 14.66 37.12
C ALA A 121 -10.56 13.92 37.85
N THR A 122 -10.27 13.62 39.10
CA THR A 122 -11.00 12.82 40.07
C THR A 122 -12.23 13.51 40.68
N ASP A 123 -13.15 12.64 41.08
CA ASP A 123 -14.34 12.73 41.94
C ASP A 123 -14.42 13.85 43.01
N SER A 124 -15.59 14.50 43.11
CA SER A 124 -16.36 14.83 44.35
C SER A 124 -17.44 15.92 44.09
N THR A 125 -18.70 15.55 44.31
CA THR A 125 -19.96 16.33 44.36
C THR A 125 -20.12 17.19 45.63
N PRO A 126 -21.25 17.91 45.91
CA PRO A 126 -22.15 18.75 45.06
C PRO A 126 -22.51 20.11 45.73
N SER A 127 -22.99 21.12 44.98
CA SER A 127 -24.04 22.05 45.46
C SER A 127 -24.60 23.00 44.38
N THR A 128 -25.92 22.89 44.16
CA THR A 128 -26.95 23.96 44.19
C THR A 128 -26.87 25.21 43.28
N ALA A 129 -27.91 25.30 42.42
CA ALA A 129 -28.65 26.48 41.92
C ALA A 129 -28.11 27.38 40.77
N LEU A 130 -28.99 27.53 39.77
CA LEU A 130 -29.09 28.52 38.68
C LEU A 130 -29.58 29.91 39.20
N PRO A 131 -29.86 30.96 38.39
CA PRO A 131 -29.26 31.47 37.13
C PRO A 131 -29.10 33.03 37.12
N VAL A 132 -28.70 33.59 35.95
CA VAL A 132 -29.04 34.92 35.38
C VAL A 132 -28.00 36.07 35.49
N GLU A 133 -27.42 36.36 34.32
CA GLU A 133 -27.23 37.66 33.63
C GLU A 133 -27.39 38.96 34.45
N HIS A 134 -26.42 39.88 34.32
CA HIS A 134 -26.72 41.25 33.88
C HIS A 134 -25.47 42.05 33.46
N SER A 135 -25.76 43.00 32.59
CA SER A 135 -24.96 43.84 31.70
C SER A 135 -24.13 44.95 32.33
N ASP A 136 -23.48 45.71 31.42
CA ASP A 136 -22.90 47.07 31.49
C ASP A 136 -21.38 47.15 31.68
N SER A 137 -20.65 48.08 31.08
CA SER A 137 -20.80 48.98 29.92
C SER A 137 -19.55 49.89 29.93
N THR A 138 -18.99 50.24 28.76
CA THR A 138 -18.35 51.57 28.47
C THR A 138 -16.99 51.84 29.17
N GLU A 139 -15.88 52.33 28.60
CA GLU A 139 -15.49 52.96 27.32
C GLU A 139 -13.94 53.18 27.33
N LYS A 140 -13.39 53.55 26.15
CA LYS A 140 -12.12 54.28 25.89
C LYS A 140 -10.82 53.44 25.97
N LYS A 141 -9.87 53.51 25.03
CA LYS A 141 -9.47 54.60 24.11
C LYS A 141 -8.70 54.02 22.91
N LEU A 142 -8.88 54.68 21.76
CA LEU A 142 -8.32 54.39 20.43
C LEU A 142 -6.78 54.42 20.30
N THR A 143 -6.35 53.81 19.17
CA THR A 143 -5.28 54.19 18.19
C THR A 143 -4.16 53.14 18.09
N ARG A 144 -3.65 52.69 16.92
CA ARG A 144 -3.84 53.03 15.49
C ARG A 144 -3.10 51.97 14.61
N LYS A 145 -3.64 51.69 13.40
CA LYS A 145 -2.97 51.22 12.15
C LYS A 145 -2.41 49.77 12.19
N THR A 146 -2.53 48.92 11.18
CA THR A 146 -2.34 49.09 9.73
C THR A 146 -3.13 48.05 8.92
N ALA A 147 -3.58 48.49 7.74
CA ALA A 147 -4.18 47.70 6.69
C ALA A 147 -3.15 46.79 5.99
N ASP A 148 -3.35 45.48 5.99
CA ASP A 148 -2.57 44.57 5.12
C ASP A 148 -3.23 43.21 4.81
N ASN A 149 -4.56 43.11 4.93
CA ASN A 149 -5.27 41.84 4.75
C ASN A 149 -6.22 41.80 3.54
N ALA A 150 -5.95 42.58 2.49
CA ALA A 150 -6.73 42.56 1.25
C ALA A 150 -6.04 41.89 0.04
N ASN A 151 -4.72 41.62 0.12
CA ASN A 151 -3.94 41.05 -1.00
C ASN A 151 -3.92 39.50 -1.01
N SER A 152 -4.13 38.85 0.13
CA SER A 152 -4.02 37.39 0.27
C SER A 152 -5.09 36.62 -0.53
N LYS A 153 -6.34 37.13 -0.55
CA LYS A 153 -7.45 36.49 -1.29
C LYS A 153 -7.34 36.63 -2.81
N LYS A 154 -6.72 37.70 -3.33
CA LYS A 154 -6.54 37.90 -4.79
C LYS A 154 -5.47 36.96 -5.37
N ARG A 155 -4.39 36.70 -4.64
CA ARG A 155 -3.31 35.78 -5.05
C ARG A 155 -3.72 34.30 -5.08
N ALA A 156 -4.64 33.89 -4.22
CA ALA A 156 -5.18 32.54 -4.23
C ALA A 156 -6.05 32.25 -5.46
N LYS A 157 -6.76 33.27 -5.99
CA LYS A 157 -7.65 33.12 -7.15
C LYS A 157 -6.87 33.05 -8.47
N THR A 158 -5.81 33.84 -8.63
CA THR A 158 -4.93 33.78 -9.82
C THR A 158 -4.13 32.46 -9.91
N ARG A 159 -3.73 31.88 -8.77
CA ARG A 159 -3.12 30.53 -8.74
C ARG A 159 -4.07 29.42 -9.20
N LYS A 160 -5.38 29.55 -8.94
CA LYS A 160 -6.38 28.55 -9.35
C LYS A 160 -6.75 28.66 -10.84
N GLN A 161 -6.73 29.85 -11.43
CA GLN A 161 -7.08 30.04 -12.84
C GLN A 161 -5.94 29.68 -13.82
N GLY A 162 -4.67 29.78 -13.42
CA GLY A 162 -3.53 29.36 -14.25
C GLY A 162 -3.19 27.86 -14.20
N GLY A 163 -3.74 27.11 -13.24
CA GLY A 163 -3.36 25.71 -13.01
C GLY A 163 -3.88 24.74 -14.08
N LEU A 164 -5.09 24.97 -14.61
CA LEU A 164 -5.72 24.05 -15.58
C LEU A 164 -4.99 24.07 -16.93
N GLN A 165 -4.60 25.25 -17.42
CA GLN A 165 -3.89 25.39 -18.69
C GLN A 165 -2.47 24.79 -18.62
N ALA A 166 -1.82 24.89 -17.46
CA ALA A 166 -0.52 24.25 -17.22
C ALA A 166 -0.62 22.70 -17.22
N LEU A 167 -1.74 22.14 -16.75
CA LEU A 167 -1.99 20.70 -16.79
C LEU A 167 -2.31 20.19 -18.21
N LEU A 168 -2.95 21.01 -19.05
CA LEU A 168 -3.17 20.65 -20.46
C LEU A 168 -1.86 20.68 -21.27
N ALA A 169 -1.01 21.69 -21.05
CA ALA A 169 0.29 21.77 -21.71
C ALA A 169 1.26 20.65 -21.28
N SER A 170 1.17 20.15 -20.05
CA SER A 170 1.97 19.02 -19.59
C SER A 170 1.52 17.68 -20.19
N ARG A 171 0.21 17.48 -20.42
CA ARG A 171 -0.31 16.32 -21.18
C ARG A 171 0.15 16.32 -22.63
N GLN A 172 0.14 17.47 -23.29
CA GLN A 172 0.58 17.55 -24.70
C GLN A 172 2.07 17.26 -24.85
N ARG A 173 2.91 17.67 -23.89
CA ARG A 173 4.34 17.32 -23.88
C ARG A 173 4.61 15.85 -23.54
N SER A 174 3.76 15.20 -22.75
CA SER A 174 3.88 13.76 -22.45
C SER A 174 3.35 12.86 -23.58
N GLN A 175 2.56 13.38 -24.52
CA GLN A 175 2.22 12.70 -25.77
C GLN A 175 3.30 12.84 -26.86
N ALA A 176 4.19 13.84 -26.79
CA ALA A 176 5.17 14.12 -27.84
C ALA A 176 6.50 13.33 -27.71
N SER A 177 6.69 12.54 -26.66
CA SER A 177 7.90 11.73 -26.49
C SER A 177 7.59 10.35 -25.92
N SER A 178 7.47 9.36 -26.81
CA SER A 178 7.35 7.91 -26.58
C SER A 178 5.95 7.26 -26.62
N SER A 179 5.22 7.45 -27.72
CA SER A 179 4.18 6.50 -28.11
C SER A 179 4.71 5.60 -29.23
N LEU A 180 5.19 4.40 -28.88
CA LEU A 180 5.14 3.27 -29.80
C LEU A 180 3.66 2.94 -29.94
N ASP A 181 3.05 3.39 -31.03
CA ASP A 181 1.61 3.24 -31.24
C ASP A 181 1.31 1.79 -31.66
N LEU A 182 0.33 1.17 -31.01
CA LEU A 182 0.04 -0.26 -31.16
C LEU A 182 -0.39 -0.62 -32.60
N PHE A 183 -0.83 0.38 -33.37
CA PHE A 183 -1.27 0.23 -34.75
C PHE A 183 -0.13 0.05 -35.76
N ASP A 184 1.12 0.38 -35.40
CA ASP A 184 2.30 0.19 -36.27
C ASP A 184 2.64 -1.30 -36.47
N PHE A 185 2.25 -2.16 -35.52
CA PHE A 185 2.49 -3.61 -35.58
C PHE A 185 1.44 -4.40 -36.38
N LEU A 186 0.31 -3.79 -36.73
CA LEU A 186 -0.82 -4.45 -37.39
C LEU A 186 -0.82 -4.33 -38.92
N GLN A 187 0.19 -3.67 -39.49
CA GLN A 187 0.31 -3.40 -40.93
C GLN A 187 1.28 -4.34 -41.67
N GLN A 188 1.62 -5.49 -41.11
CA GLN A 188 2.40 -6.53 -41.80
C GLN A 188 1.55 -7.76 -42.12
#